data_AF-A0A836YWP7-F1
#
_entry.id   AF-A0A836YWP7-F1
#
_cell.length_a   1.000
_cell.length_b   1.000
_cell.length_c   1.000
_cell.angle_alpha   90.00
_cell.angle_beta   90.00
_cell.angle_gamma   90.00
#
_symmetry.space_group_name_H-M   'P 1'
#
loop_
_entity.id
_entity.type
_entity.pdbx_description
1 polymer ?
#
loop_
_entity_poly.entity_id
_entity_poly.type
_entity_poly.pdbx_seq_one_letter_code
_entity_poly.pdbx_strand_id
1 'polypeptide(L)' 'MYFQIFQGVNGQWYWRLCRVLSSGLIDIIATSHQAYSDKSVCEIDIMNVKLTNATTPIRYI' A
#
# COMPACT_ATOMS: atom_id res chain seq x y z
N MET A 1 6.06 10.15 -3.87
CA MET A 1 5.10 9.06 -3.55
C MET A 1 5.41 8.54 -2.16
N TYR A 2 4.41 8.11 -1.40
CA TYR A 2 4.60 7.57 -0.06
C TYR A 2 3.55 6.51 0.26
N PHE A 3 3.90 5.57 1.12
CA PHE A 3 2.93 4.63 1.70
C PHE A 3 2.27 5.27 2.91
N GLN A 4 0.95 5.09 3.02
CA GLN A 4 0.17 5.49 4.19
C GLN A 4 -0.49 4.26 4.78
N ILE A 5 -0.24 4.01 6.07
CA ILE A 5 -0.95 3.00 6.85
C ILE A 5 -2.10 3.69 7.59
N PHE A 6 -3.27 3.06 7.59
CA PHE A 6 -4.46 3.57 8.26
C PHE A 6 -5.31 2.42 8.79
N GLN A 7 -6.18 2.72 9.77
CA GLN A 7 -7.20 1.79 10.22
C GLN A 7 -8.47 1.98 9.40
N GLY A 8 -9.01 0.87 8.88
CA GLY A 8 -10.27 0.82 8.17
C GLY A 8 -11.38 0.25 9.04
N VAL A 9 -12.29 -0.52 8.43
CA VAL A 9 -13.46 -1.10 9.08
C VAL A 9 -13.03 -2.12 10.15
N ASN A 10 -13.77 -2.20 11.26
CA ASN A 10 -13.53 -3.16 12.36
C ASN A 10 -12.12 -3.09 12.98
N GLY A 11 -11.46 -1.93 12.93
CA GLY A 11 -10.13 -1.74 13.52
C GLY A 11 -9.00 -2.42 12.75
N GLN A 12 -9.29 -2.96 11.56
CA GLN A 12 -8.30 -3.61 10.70
C GLN A 12 -7.36 -2.58 10.08
N TRP A 13 -6.13 -3.00 9.84
CA TRP A 13 -5.07 -2.19 9.26
C TRP A 13 -4.98 -2.40 7.76
N TYR A 14 -4.73 -1.31 7.04
CA TYR A 14 -4.54 -1.30 5.60
C TYR A 14 -3.41 -0.35 5.25
N TRP A 15 -2.78 -0.59 4.09
CA TRP A 15 -1.91 0.40 3.47
C TRP A 15 -2.44 0.82 2.10
N ARG A 16 -2.09 2.06 1.72
CA ARG A 16 -2.28 2.62 0.37
C ARG A 16 -1.04 3.36 -0.10
N LEU A 17 -0.80 3.37 -1.40
CA LEU A 17 0.27 4.13 -2.04
C LEU A 17 -0.30 5.44 -2.59
N CYS A 18 0.22 6.55 -2.08
CA CYS A 18 -0.24 7.89 -2.40
C CYS A 18 0.80 8.67 -3.21
N ARG A 19 0.33 9.56 -4.07
CA ARG A 19 1.13 10.58 -4.76
C ARG A 19 0.49 11.94 -4.55
N VAL A 20 1.32 12.94 -4.27
CA VAL A 20 0.89 14.34 -4.28
C VAL A 20 0.96 14.83 -5.72
N LEU A 21 -0.16 15.34 -6.23
CA LEU A 21 -0.25 15.96 -7.55
C LEU A 21 0.29 17.40 -7.51
N SER A 22 0.60 17.99 -8.66
CA SER A 22 1.04 19.39 -8.77
C SER A 22 -0.01 20.38 -8.25
N SER A 23 -1.29 20.01 -8.26
CA SER A 23 -2.39 20.76 -7.67
C SER A 23 -2.46 20.70 -6.14
N GLY A 24 -1.61 19.92 -5.49
CA GLY A 24 -1.64 19.67 -4.05
C GLY A 24 -2.62 18.58 -3.61
N LEU A 25 -3.45 18.06 -4.52
CA LEU A 25 -4.36 16.95 -4.24
C LEU A 25 -3.61 15.63 -4.07
N ILE A 26 -4.18 14.71 -3.30
CA ILE A 26 -3.64 13.37 -3.07
C ILE A 26 -4.34 12.39 -4.02
N ASP A 27 -3.53 11.70 -4.81
CA ASP A 27 -3.95 10.63 -5.70
C ASP A 27 -3.58 9.27 -5.09
N ILE A 28 -4.52 8.32 -5.11
CA ILE A 28 -4.35 6.96 -4.58
C ILE A 28 -4.08 6.03 -5.76
N ILE A 29 -2.87 5.47 -5.81
CA ILE A 29 -2.39 4.69 -6.95
C ILE A 29 -2.60 3.19 -6.73
N ALA A 30 -2.46 2.75 -5.49
CA ALA A 30 -2.65 1.36 -5.11
C ALA A 30 -3.17 1.25 -3.69
N THR A 31 -3.89 0.17 -3.41
CA THR A 31 -4.25 -0.22 -2.05
C THR A 31 -3.87 -1.67 -1.83
N SER A 32 -3.64 -2.03 -0.56
CA SER A 32 -3.42 -3.42 -0.15
C SER A 32 -4.57 -4.35 -0.56
N HIS A 33 -5.81 -3.87 -0.59
CA HIS A 33 -7.07 -4.65 -0.71
C HIS A 33 -7.26 -5.76 0.33
N GLN A 34 -6.23 -6.05 1.12
CA GLN A 34 -6.21 -7.02 2.21
C GLN A 34 -6.26 -6.28 3.55
N ALA A 35 -7.09 -6.81 4.45
CA ALA A 35 -7.19 -6.34 5.81
C ALA A 35 -6.20 -7.07 6.71
N TYR A 36 -5.43 -6.33 7.50
CA TYR A 36 -4.46 -6.87 8.44
C TYR A 36 -4.94 -6.70 9.87
N SER A 37 -4.65 -7.68 10.72
CA SER A 37 -5.00 -7.63 12.15
C SER A 37 -4.07 -6.71 12.96
N ASP A 38 -2.86 -6.46 12.47
CA ASP A 38 -1.82 -5.70 13.17
C ASP A 38 -1.12 -4.73 12.20
N LYS A 39 -0.78 -3.55 12.71
CA LYS A 39 -0.06 -2.51 11.98
C LYS A 39 1.32 -2.99 11.50
N SER A 40 2.03 -3.77 12.33
CA SER A 40 3.35 -4.30 12.00
C SER A 40 3.32 -5.21 10.77
N VAL A 41 2.22 -5.93 10.56
CA VAL A 41 2.03 -6.78 9.37
C VAL A 41 1.88 -5.92 8.11
N CYS A 42 1.19 -4.76 8.19
CA CYS A 42 1.19 -3.81 7.08
C CYS A 42 2.59 -3.29 6.75
N GLU A 43 3.40 -3.00 7.76
CA GLU A 43 4.76 -2.50 7.56
C GLU A 43 5.65 -3.53 6.85
N ILE A 44 5.56 -4.80 7.25
CA ILE A 44 6.26 -5.91 6.60
C ILE A 44 5.79 -6.09 5.15
N ASP A 45 4.48 -6.04 4.90
CA ASP A 45 3.95 -6.18 3.54
C ASP A 45 4.41 -5.03 2.62
N ILE A 46 4.42 -3.80 3.12
CA ILE A 46 5.01 -2.66 2.39
C ILE A 46 6.50 -2.90 2.08
N MET A 47 7.26 -3.47 3.04
CA MET A 47 8.66 -3.82 2.78
C MET A 47 8.79 -4.85 1.65
N ASN A 48 7.94 -5.88 1.65
CA ASN A 48 7.92 -6.89 0.58
C ASN A 48 7.58 -6.28 -0.78
N VAL A 49 6.59 -5.38 -0.86
CA VAL A 49 6.28 -4.64 -2.08
C VAL A 49 7.48 -3.83 -2.55
N LYS A 50 8.22 -3.17 -1.65
CA LYS A 50 9.42 -2.40 -1.99
C LYS A 50 10.61 -3.26 -2.44
N LEU A 51 10.64 -4.54 -2.09
CA LEU A 51 11.65 -5.49 -2.57
C LEU A 51 11.38 -5.96 -4.00
N THR A 52 10.14 -5.81 -4.50
CA THR A 52 9.83 -6.04 -5.91
C THR A 52 10.55 -5.01 -6.79
N ASN A 53 10.84 -5.41 -8.03
CA ASN A 53 11.60 -4.60 -8.97
C ASN A 53 11.11 -4.85 -10.40
N ALA A 54 11.72 -4.16 -11.37
CA ALA A 54 11.33 -4.25 -12.77
C ALA A 54 11.51 -5.65 -13.41
N THR A 55 12.24 -6.57 -12.78
CA THR A 55 12.39 -7.95 -13.25
C THR A 55 11.43 -8.93 -12.57
N THR A 56 10.66 -8.46 -11.59
CA THR A 56 9.63 -9.27 -10.94
C THR A 56 8.54 -9.59 -11.97
N PRO A 57 8.26 -10.88 -12.26
CA PRO A 57 7.40 -11.27 -13.37
C PRO A 57 5.95 -10.86 -13.12
N ILE A 58 5.32 -10.27 -14.13
CA ILE A 58 3.89 -10.00 -14.15
C ILE A 58 3.19 -11.17 -14.84
N ARG A 59 2.23 -11.79 -14.15
CA ARG A 59 1.39 -12.86 -14.70
C ARG A 59 -0.03 -12.33 -14.88
N TYR A 60 -0.56 -12.44 -16.09
CA TYR A 60 -1.97 -12.19 -16.36
C TYR A 60 -2.75 -13.46 -16.00
N ILE A 61 -3.71 -13.32 -15.07
CA ILE A 61 -4.65 -14.36 -14.65
C ILE A 61 -6.05 -14.07 -15.19
#